data_AF-A0ABD3CWN3-F1
#
_entry.id   AF-A0ABD3CWN3-F1
#
_cell.length_a   1.000
_cell.length_b   1.000
_cell.length_c   1.000
_cell.angle_alpha   90.00
_cell.angle_beta   90.00
_cell.angle_gamma   90.00
#
_symmetry.space_group_name_H-M   'P 1'
#
loop_
_entity.id
_entity.type
_entity.pdbx_description
1 polymer ?
#
loop_
_entity_poly.entity_id
_entity_poly.type
_entity_poly.pdbx_seq_one_letter_code
_entity_poly.pdbx_strand_id
1 'polypeptide(L)'
;MSPPPTFTPPPSKLTPQPPKFTPPRHLQYSHHHQSSHQHGNSNNRPIQKPRLPPGSAVKLESVKTKHPQLHYESKLYMLLQGGTGVPHLKWFGVEGEYNAMAIDLLGPSLEDLFNYCNRKFTLKTVLMLADQLINRV
;
A
#
# COMPACT_ATOMS: atom_id res chain seq x y z
N MET A 1 63.58 0.79 -6.27
CA MET A 1 62.34 1.61 -6.21
C MET A 1 61.22 0.70 -5.73
N SER A 2 60.64 0.96 -4.56
CA SER A 2 59.57 0.12 -4.00
C SER A 2 58.23 0.46 -4.65
N PRO A 3 57.37 -0.53 -4.97
CA PRO A 3 56.04 -0.25 -5.52
C PRO A 3 55.18 0.51 -4.48
N PRO A 4 54.28 1.40 -4.93
CA PRO A 4 53.39 2.13 -4.04
C PRO A 4 52.43 1.16 -3.32
N PRO A 5 52.00 1.47 -2.08
CA PRO A 5 51.06 0.63 -1.35
C PRO A 5 49.71 0.57 -2.07
N THR A 6 49.23 -0.64 -2.35
CA THR A 6 47.92 -0.89 -2.93
C THR A 6 46.82 -0.50 -1.94
N PHE A 7 46.05 0.54 -2.25
CA PHE A 7 44.90 0.95 -1.46
C PHE A 7 43.73 0.01 -1.77
N THR A 8 43.48 -0.97 -0.90
CA THR A 8 42.24 -1.74 -0.93
C THR A 8 41.12 -0.89 -0.30
N PRO A 9 40.04 -0.56 -1.03
CA PRO A 9 38.92 0.15 -0.43
C PRO A 9 38.29 -0.73 0.67
N PRO A 10 37.84 -0.14 1.79
CA PRO A 10 37.13 -0.89 2.83
C PRO A 10 35.89 -1.55 2.24
N PRO A 11 35.50 -2.75 2.70
CA PRO A 11 34.27 -3.39 2.24
C PRO A 11 33.12 -2.40 2.45
N SER A 12 32.42 -2.07 1.36
CA SER A 12 31.23 -1.23 1.37
C SER A 12 30.32 -1.71 2.48
N LYS A 13 30.19 -0.91 3.55
CA LYS A 13 29.24 -1.19 4.62
C LYS A 13 27.91 -1.47 3.95
N LEU A 14 27.29 -2.63 4.25
CA LEU A 14 25.93 -2.90 3.84
C LEU A 14 25.09 -1.69 4.28
N THR A 15 24.69 -0.86 3.33
CA THR A 15 23.59 0.06 3.55
C THR A 15 22.41 -0.81 3.99
N PRO A 16 21.76 -0.54 5.13
CA PRO A 16 20.55 -1.25 5.51
C PRO A 16 19.59 -1.18 4.32
N GLN A 17 19.33 -2.32 3.70
CA GLN A 17 18.32 -2.41 2.65
C GLN A 17 17.01 -1.94 3.29
N PRO A 18 16.25 -1.04 2.64
CA PRO A 18 14.96 -0.62 3.17
C PRO A 18 14.10 -1.87 3.45
N PRO A 19 13.34 -1.88 4.55
CA PRO A 19 12.58 -3.07 4.95
C PRO A 19 11.70 -3.53 3.80
N LYS A 20 11.75 -4.83 3.48
CA LYS A 20 10.83 -5.44 2.54
C LYS A 20 9.43 -5.37 3.16
N PHE A 21 8.59 -4.53 2.60
CA PHE A 21 7.23 -4.36 3.06
C PHE A 21 6.41 -5.62 2.74
N THR A 22 5.83 -6.24 3.76
CA THR A 22 4.80 -7.28 3.62
C THR A 22 3.46 -6.69 4.05
N PRO A 23 2.45 -6.62 3.19
CA PRO A 23 1.16 -6.03 3.55
C PRO A 23 0.42 -6.86 4.61
N PRO A 24 -0.48 -6.22 5.37
CA PRO A 24 -1.49 -6.94 6.16
C PRO A 24 -2.28 -7.91 5.28
N ARG A 25 -2.67 -9.09 5.80
CA ARG A 25 -3.31 -10.19 5.03
C ARG A 25 -4.55 -9.82 4.19
N HIS A 26 -5.17 -8.67 4.46
CA HIS A 26 -6.38 -8.17 3.80
C HIS A 26 -6.09 -7.10 2.72
N LEU A 27 -4.83 -6.68 2.57
CA LEU A 27 -4.35 -5.80 1.51
C LEU A 27 -3.53 -6.61 0.51
N GLN A 28 -4.08 -6.84 -0.69
CA GLN A 28 -3.29 -7.39 -1.78
C GLN A 28 -2.68 -6.24 -2.58
N TYR A 29 -1.36 -6.28 -2.74
CA TYR A 29 -0.71 -5.54 -3.80
C TYR A 29 -1.10 -6.16 -5.13
N SER A 30 -1.60 -5.34 -6.05
CA SER A 30 -1.65 -5.75 -7.45
C SER A 30 -0.23 -5.70 -8.00
N HIS A 31 0.59 -6.72 -7.71
CA HIS A 31 1.68 -7.06 -8.60
C HIS A 31 1.04 -7.70 -9.83
N HIS A 32 1.13 -7.00 -10.95
CA HIS A 32 0.58 -7.41 -12.23
C HIS A 32 0.77 -8.91 -12.53
N HIS A 33 -0.34 -9.62 -12.73
CA HIS A 33 -0.42 -10.65 -13.77
C HIS A 33 -1.81 -10.61 -14.40
N GLN A 34 -1.87 -10.08 -15.61
CA GLN A 34 -3.00 -10.29 -16.52
C GLN A 34 -2.94 -11.75 -16.97
N SER A 35 -4.01 -12.50 -16.68
CA SER A 35 -4.33 -13.73 -17.39
C SER A 35 -5.61 -13.48 -18.17
N SER A 36 -5.45 -12.86 -19.35
CA SER A 36 -6.49 -12.81 -20.37
C SER A 36 -6.61 -14.18 -21.03
N HIS A 37 -7.43 -15.07 -20.48
CA HIS A 37 -7.99 -16.17 -21.25
C HIS A 37 -9.42 -15.83 -21.63
N GLN A 38 -9.58 -15.37 -22.88
CA GLN A 38 -10.86 -15.20 -23.54
C GLN A 38 -11.27 -16.52 -24.21
N HIS A 39 -12.46 -17.01 -23.89
CA HIS A 39 -13.28 -17.82 -24.79
C HIS A 39 -14.74 -17.45 -24.51
N GLY A 40 -15.38 -16.70 -25.41
CA GLY A 40 -16.78 -16.32 -25.26
C GLY A 40 -17.22 -15.28 -26.29
N ASN A 41 -18.12 -15.70 -27.16
CA ASN A 41 -18.62 -15.02 -28.36
C ASN A 41 -19.69 -13.95 -28.04
N SER A 42 -19.79 -12.95 -28.92
CA SER A 42 -20.90 -12.04 -29.26
C SER A 42 -21.68 -11.27 -28.17
N ASN A 43 -21.64 -9.94 -28.30
CA ASN A 43 -22.63 -8.93 -27.86
C ASN A 43 -22.71 -8.43 -26.41
N ASN A 44 -21.91 -8.94 -25.48
CA ASN A 44 -21.67 -8.23 -24.21
C ASN A 44 -20.23 -7.73 -24.19
N ARG A 45 -20.02 -6.42 -24.38
CA ARG A 45 -18.72 -5.84 -24.00
C ARG A 45 -18.57 -6.09 -22.51
N PRO A 46 -17.58 -6.88 -22.06
CA PRO A 46 -17.30 -6.97 -20.63
C PRO A 46 -16.98 -5.56 -20.18
N ILE A 47 -17.61 -5.08 -19.08
CA ILE A 47 -17.19 -3.84 -18.43
C ILE A 47 -15.72 -4.04 -18.09
N GLN A 48 -14.85 -3.44 -18.89
CA GLN A 48 -13.42 -3.66 -18.75
C GLN A 48 -13.02 -3.01 -17.44
N LYS A 49 -12.65 -3.84 -16.46
CA LYS A 49 -12.18 -3.34 -15.17
C LYS A 49 -11.10 -2.28 -15.40
N PRO A 50 -11.23 -1.08 -14.81
CA PRO A 50 -10.26 -0.03 -15.03
C PRO A 50 -8.89 -0.53 -14.56
N ARG A 51 -7.87 -0.33 -15.41
CA ARG A 51 -6.50 -0.60 -15.01
C ARG A 51 -6.16 0.34 -13.86
N LEU A 52 -5.95 -0.22 -12.68
CA LEU A 52 -5.53 0.56 -11.52
C LEU A 52 -4.16 1.19 -11.79
N PRO A 53 -3.95 2.46 -11.41
CA PRO A 53 -2.65 3.10 -11.57
C PRO A 53 -1.58 2.42 -10.69
N PRO A 54 -0.29 2.52 -11.05
CA PRO A 54 0.80 2.14 -10.16
C PRO A 54 0.69 2.83 -8.80
N GLY A 55 1.17 2.18 -7.74
CA GLY A 55 1.04 2.71 -6.37
C GLY A 55 -0.40 2.66 -5.85
N SER A 56 -1.09 1.55 -6.12
CA SER A 56 -2.42 1.26 -5.57
C SER A 56 -2.38 0.10 -4.59
N ALA A 57 -3.13 0.25 -3.50
CA ALA A 57 -3.43 -0.80 -2.55
C ALA A 57 -4.88 -1.27 -2.77
N VAL A 58 -5.12 -2.59 -2.80
CA VAL A 58 -6.46 -3.16 -2.98
C VAL A 58 -6.90 -3.89 -1.72
N LYS A 59 -8.06 -3.49 -1.20
CA LYS A 59 -8.77 -4.17 -0.12
C LYS A 59 -9.92 -4.97 -0.71
N LEU A 60 -10.04 -6.24 -0.31
CA LEU A 60 -11.07 -7.17 -0.77
C LEU A 60 -11.93 -7.62 0.40
N GLU A 61 -13.24 -7.71 0.18
CA GLU A 61 -14.22 -8.23 1.12
C GLU A 61 -15.16 -9.18 0.38
N SER A 62 -15.38 -10.39 0.91
CA SER A 62 -16.33 -11.31 0.26
C SER A 62 -17.75 -10.74 0.33
N VAL A 63 -18.48 -10.82 -0.77
CA VAL A 63 -19.91 -10.41 -0.81
C VAL A 63 -20.80 -11.24 0.13
N LYS A 64 -20.30 -12.40 0.59
CA LYS A 64 -21.00 -13.32 1.51
C LYS A 64 -20.69 -13.06 2.98
N THR A 65 -19.89 -12.05 3.31
CA THR A 65 -19.57 -11.73 4.70
C THR A 65 -20.84 -11.41 5.49
N LYS A 66 -20.90 -11.87 6.75
CA LYS A 66 -22.04 -11.60 7.64
C LYS A 66 -22.15 -10.11 8.03
N HIS A 67 -21.03 -9.39 7.97
CA HIS A 67 -20.93 -7.99 8.38
C HIS A 67 -20.17 -7.20 7.31
N PRO A 68 -20.83 -6.81 6.20
CA PRO A 68 -20.18 -6.07 5.13
C PRO A 68 -19.90 -4.63 5.57
N GLN A 69 -18.67 -4.17 5.36
CA GLN A 69 -18.18 -2.86 5.77
C GLN A 69 -17.53 -2.09 4.62
N LEU A 70 -17.03 -2.78 3.59
CA LEU A 70 -16.19 -2.15 2.58
C LEU A 70 -16.93 -1.09 1.75
N HIS A 71 -18.23 -1.27 1.51
CA HIS A 71 -19.06 -0.27 0.83
C HIS A 71 -19.27 1.01 1.66
N TYR A 72 -19.39 0.87 2.99
CA TYR A 72 -19.49 2.03 3.87
C TYR A 72 -18.14 2.74 3.97
N GLU A 73 -17.05 1.99 4.12
CA GLU A 73 -15.68 2.51 4.12
C GLU A 73 -15.37 3.31 2.85
N SER A 74 -15.76 2.83 1.66
CA SER A 74 -15.52 3.57 0.41
C SER A 74 -16.27 4.90 0.35
N LYS A 75 -17.49 4.97 0.89
CA LYS A 75 -18.23 6.25 1.02
C LYS A 75 -17.53 7.22 1.96
N LEU A 76 -16.94 6.74 3.05
CA LEU A 76 -16.16 7.57 3.96
C LEU A 76 -14.91 8.14 3.27
N TYR A 77 -14.17 7.31 2.53
CA TYR A 77 -13.03 7.79 1.74
C TYR A 77 -13.46 8.84 0.71
N MET A 78 -14.59 8.65 0.03
CA MET A 78 -15.11 9.62 -0.92
C MET A 78 -15.47 10.96 -0.25
N LEU A 79 -16.06 10.93 0.95
CA LEU A 79 -16.41 12.13 1.71
C LEU A 79 -15.17 12.87 2.23
N LEU A 80 -14.15 12.14 2.68
CA LEU A 80 -12.93 12.69 3.25
C LEU A 80 -11.87 13.07 2.20
N GLN A 81 -12.14 12.79 0.93
CA GLN A 81 -11.19 13.02 -0.15
C GLN A 81 -10.82 14.50 -0.28
N GLY A 82 -9.54 14.78 -0.52
CA GLY A 82 -8.98 16.13 -0.52
C GLY A 82 -8.46 16.59 0.85
N GLY A 83 -8.74 15.84 1.93
CA GLY A 83 -8.16 16.06 3.24
C GLY A 83 -6.67 15.66 3.30
N THR A 84 -5.87 16.44 4.01
CA THR A 84 -4.45 16.16 4.23
C THR A 84 -4.26 14.83 4.96
N GLY A 85 -3.50 13.91 4.37
CA GLY A 85 -3.23 12.60 4.97
C GLY A 85 -4.31 11.55 4.75
N VAL A 86 -5.35 11.85 3.93
CA VAL A 86 -6.36 10.88 3.51
C VAL A 86 -6.00 10.32 2.12
N PRO A 87 -5.85 8.99 1.97
CA PRO A 87 -5.65 8.34 0.67
C PRO A 87 -6.78 8.63 -0.32
N HIS A 88 -6.47 8.81 -1.61
CA HIS A 88 -7.51 8.94 -2.63
C HIS A 88 -8.19 7.60 -2.90
N LEU A 89 -9.51 7.63 -3.03
CA LEU A 89 -10.29 6.50 -3.53
C LEU A 89 -10.17 6.47 -5.05
N LYS A 90 -9.49 5.43 -5.57
CA LYS A 90 -9.28 5.27 -7.02
C LYS A 90 -10.42 4.51 -7.67
N TRP A 91 -10.95 3.50 -6.99
CA TRP A 91 -12.05 2.70 -7.49
C TRP A 91 -12.72 1.91 -6.37
N PHE A 92 -14.02 1.68 -6.51
CA PHE A 92 -14.79 0.74 -5.70
C PHE A 92 -15.79 0.01 -6.59
N GLY A 93 -15.94 -1.30 -6.41
CA GLY A 93 -16.92 -2.10 -7.14
C GLY A 93 -16.88 -3.58 -6.77
N VAL A 94 -17.62 -4.40 -7.52
CA VAL A 94 -17.69 -5.84 -7.33
C VAL A 94 -16.85 -6.53 -8.41
N GLU A 95 -15.94 -7.42 -8.02
CA GLU A 95 -15.15 -8.29 -8.91
C GLU A 95 -15.39 -9.74 -8.48
N GLY A 96 -16.21 -10.47 -9.26
CA GLY A 96 -16.64 -11.83 -8.91
C GLY A 96 -17.40 -11.85 -7.59
N GLU A 97 -16.94 -12.67 -6.64
CA GLU A 97 -17.58 -12.86 -5.32
C GLU A 97 -17.02 -11.88 -4.25
N TYR A 98 -16.40 -10.77 -4.66
CA TYR A 98 -15.77 -9.81 -3.77
C TYR A 98 -16.19 -8.38 -4.08
N ASN A 99 -16.47 -7.62 -3.02
CA ASN A 99 -16.34 -6.16 -3.03
C ASN A 99 -14.85 -5.83 -3.02
N ALA A 100 -14.44 -4.89 -3.84
CA ALA A 100 -13.06 -4.49 -4.01
C ALA A 100 -12.94 -2.96 -3.97
N MET A 101 -11.97 -2.47 -3.21
CA MET A 101 -11.66 -1.06 -3.05
C MET A 101 -10.18 -0.83 -3.36
N ALA A 102 -9.91 0.09 -4.27
CA ALA A 102 -8.55 0.52 -4.60
C ALA A 102 -8.31 1.93 -4.08
N ILE A 103 -7.24 2.10 -3.32
CA ILE A 103 -6.80 3.39 -2.77
C ILE A 103 -5.34 3.67 -3.13
N ASP A 104 -4.86 4.86 -2.81
CA ASP A 104 -3.42 5.14 -2.80
C ASP A 104 -2.67 4.16 -1.91
N LEU A 105 -1.59 3.63 -2.46
CA LEU A 105 -0.63 2.87 -1.67
C LEU A 105 0.13 3.82 -0.74
N LEU A 106 0.05 3.55 0.55
CA LEU A 106 0.84 4.22 1.58
C LEU A 106 2.14 3.48 1.91
N GLY A 107 3.03 4.20 2.61
CA GLY A 107 4.25 3.64 3.18
C GLY A 107 3.99 2.73 4.40
N PRO A 108 5.07 2.33 5.09
CA PRO A 108 4.97 1.48 6.28
C PRO A 108 4.15 2.12 7.39
N SER A 109 3.48 1.28 8.19
CA SER A 109 2.75 1.76 9.35
C SER A 109 3.70 2.27 10.44
N LEU A 110 3.16 3.01 11.41
CA LEU A 110 3.94 3.41 12.59
C LEU A 110 4.43 2.20 13.40
N GLU A 111 3.68 1.10 13.42
CA GLU A 111 4.09 -0.14 14.08
C GLU A 111 5.29 -0.78 13.37
N ASP A 112 5.28 -0.81 12.03
CA ASP A 112 6.43 -1.31 11.24
C ASP A 112 7.67 -0.49 11.51
N LEU A 113 7.55 0.85 11.50
CA LEU A 113 8.64 1.78 11.81
C LEU A 113 9.12 1.63 13.26
N PHE A 114 8.21 1.42 14.20
CA PHE A 114 8.54 1.24 15.61
C PHE A 114 9.31 -0.06 15.83
N ASN A 115 8.87 -1.15 15.20
CA ASN A 115 9.59 -2.42 15.22
C ASN A 115 10.95 -2.32 14.53
N TYR A 116 11.06 -1.59 13.40
CA TYR A 116 12.33 -1.29 12.73
C TYR A 116 13.31 -0.54 13.65
N CYS A 117 12.83 0.37 14.48
CA CYS A 117 13.63 1.10 15.46
C CYS A 117 13.82 0.35 16.80
N ASN A 118 13.75 -0.99 16.79
CA ASN A 118 13.87 -1.83 18.00
C ASN A 118 12.90 -1.41 19.12
N ARG A 119 11.67 -1.03 18.73
CA ARG A 119 10.60 -0.60 19.64
C ARG A 119 10.98 0.61 20.49
N LYS A 120 11.79 1.52 19.92
CA LYS A 120 12.17 2.79 20.55
C LYS A 120 12.18 3.92 19.55
N PHE A 121 11.41 4.96 19.82
CA PHE A 121 11.53 6.25 19.14
C PHE A 121 12.20 7.27 20.04
N THR A 122 12.92 8.21 19.44
CA THR A 122 13.44 9.38 20.17
C THR A 122 12.31 10.33 20.53
N LEU A 123 12.49 11.14 21.58
CA LEU A 123 11.51 12.17 21.94
C LEU A 123 11.20 13.11 20.76
N LYS A 124 12.23 13.52 19.99
CA LYS A 124 12.04 14.34 18.78
C LYS A 124 11.09 13.68 17.78
N THR A 125 11.29 12.38 17.49
CA THR A 125 10.41 11.62 16.58
C THR A 125 8.99 11.56 17.11
N VAL A 126 8.81 11.28 18.41
CA VAL A 126 7.48 11.22 19.03
C VAL A 126 6.75 12.55 18.92
N LEU A 127 7.41 13.67 19.20
CA LEU A 127 6.80 15.00 19.12
C LEU A 127 6.41 15.37 17.68
N MET A 128 7.26 15.05 16.69
CA MET A 128 6.94 15.28 15.28
C MET A 128 5.75 14.43 14.80
N LEU A 129 5.64 13.19 15.29
CA LEU A 129 4.51 12.31 14.98
C LEU A 129 3.23 12.81 15.65
N ALA A 130 3.30 13.22 16.91
CA ALA A 130 2.16 13.76 17.66
C ALA A 130 1.53 14.97 16.96
N ASP A 131 2.35 15.92 16.49
CA ASP A 131 1.87 17.09 15.74
C ASP A 131 1.09 16.69 14.48
N GLN A 132 1.62 15.76 13.67
CA GLN A 132 0.93 15.28 12.47
C GLN A 132 -0.35 14.49 12.80
N LEU A 133 -0.36 13.71 13.88
CA LEU A 133 -1.52 12.91 14.26
C LEU A 133 -2.67 13.78 14.77
N ILE A 134 -2.39 14.84 15.52
CA ILE A 134 -3.41 15.79 16.00
C ILE A 134 -4.00 16.58 14.83
N ASN A 135 -3.16 17.05 13.91
CA ASN A 135 -3.61 17.83 12.74
C ASN A 135 -4.39 16.99 11.70
N ARG A 136 -4.51 15.68 11.88
CA ARG A 136 -5.26 14.77 10.99
C ARG A 136 -6.70 14.49 11.45
N VAL A 137 -7.09 14.98 12.64
CA VAL A 137 -8.42 14.74 13.24
C VAL A 137 -9.30 15.96 13.13
#